data_AF-A0A1A8X825-F1
#
_entry.id   AF-A0A1A8X825-F1
#
_cell.length_a   1.000
_cell.length_b   1.000
_cell.length_c   1.000
_cell.angle_alpha   90.00
_cell.angle_beta   90.00
_cell.angle_gamma   90.00
#
_symmetry.space_group_name_H-M   'P 1'
#
loop_
_entity.id
_entity.type
_entity.pdbx_description
1 polymer ?
#
loop_
_entity_poly.entity_id
_entity_poly.type
_entity_poly.pdbx_seq_one_letter_code
_entity_poly.pdbx_strand_id
1 'polypeptide(L)'
;MSGGNILNNPKYYQIFFRIRETFPTSKNAEYDEFLHKTDQTLRNIGMYLIENYKGDYSYCSSEKDCPERCKYLNAWLNEKKSIYTSNGNCDYYNKLWQDNIEKLWNKLDESMKGEEKCGRDKSLSGKTFPNDQFSIFCNMNDSYILSLTFPDKTYAKSCTTMLTMTYVVVGIIFLYMYFFK
;
A
#
# COMPACT_ATOMS: atom_id res chain seq x y z
N MET A 1 6.44 19.26 36.99
CA MET A 1 6.85 19.43 35.58
C MET A 1 7.82 18.31 35.25
N SER A 2 7.33 17.20 34.71
CA SER A 2 8.17 16.06 34.33
C SER A 2 8.78 16.33 32.97
N GLY A 3 10.10 16.47 32.89
CA GLY A 3 10.81 16.68 31.64
C GLY A 3 10.67 15.44 30.75
N GLY A 4 9.93 15.58 29.65
CA GLY A 4 9.90 14.57 28.60
C GLY A 4 11.30 14.41 28.00
N ASN A 5 11.90 13.23 28.19
CA ASN A 5 13.23 12.95 27.68
C ASN A 5 13.18 12.66 26.17
N ILE A 6 14.01 13.36 25.40
CA ILE A 6 14.29 13.04 23.99
C ILE A 6 14.86 11.61 23.90
N LEU A 7 14.37 10.80 22.97
CA LEU A 7 14.98 9.51 22.68
C LEU A 7 16.24 9.68 21.84
N ASN A 8 17.23 8.80 21.99
CA ASN A 8 18.39 8.82 21.10
C ASN A 8 18.03 8.22 19.72
N ASN A 9 18.80 8.57 18.68
CA ASN A 9 18.55 8.14 17.29
C ASN A 9 18.24 6.63 17.14
N PRO A 10 18.98 5.70 17.80
CA PRO A 10 18.70 4.27 17.69
C PRO A 10 17.29 3.88 18.15
N LYS A 11 16.75 4.54 19.19
CA LYS A 11 15.40 4.24 19.70
C LYS A 11 14.31 4.67 18.71
N TYR A 12 14.45 5.82 18.05
CA TYR A 12 13.49 6.21 17.01
C TYR A 12 13.51 5.24 15.83
N TYR A 13 14.70 4.78 15.42
CA TYR A 13 14.81 3.70 14.43
C TYR A 13 14.10 2.42 14.89
N GLN A 14 14.30 1.98 16.13
CA GLN A 14 13.62 0.80 16.68
C GLN A 14 12.09 0.94 16.70
N ILE A 15 11.56 2.15 16.82
CA ILE A 15 10.11 2.39 16.80
C ILE A 15 9.55 2.25 15.37
N PHE A 16 10.11 2.99 14.41
CA PHE A 16 9.51 3.11 13.07
C PHE A 16 9.95 2.03 12.07
N PHE A 17 11.09 1.40 12.32
CA PHE A 17 11.68 0.38 11.44
C PHE A 17 11.56 -1.05 11.99
N ARG A 18 10.83 -1.25 13.10
CA ARG A 18 10.57 -2.60 13.61
C ARG A 18 9.78 -3.44 12.61
N ILE A 19 10.09 -4.73 12.56
CA ILE A 19 9.27 -5.73 11.88
C ILE A 19 8.11 -6.07 12.81
N ARG A 20 6.88 -6.00 12.29
CA ARG A 20 5.65 -6.28 13.05
C ARG A 20 5.10 -7.65 12.69
N GLU A 21 4.69 -8.38 13.72
CA GLU A 21 3.95 -9.64 13.60
C GLU A 21 2.43 -9.41 13.64
N THR A 22 1.99 -8.29 14.21
CA THR A 22 0.58 -7.95 14.37
C THR A 22 0.31 -6.49 14.00
N PHE A 23 -0.92 -6.24 13.54
CA PHE A 23 -1.41 -4.93 13.13
C PHE A 23 -2.77 -4.66 13.78
N PRO A 24 -2.81 -4.44 15.10
CA PRO A 24 -4.07 -4.25 15.81
C PRO A 24 -4.80 -2.97 15.37
N THR A 25 -4.08 -1.89 15.09
CA THR A 25 -4.65 -0.60 14.71
C THR A 25 -5.09 -0.57 13.25
N SER A 26 -4.40 -1.30 12.37
CA SER A 26 -4.76 -1.39 10.96
C SER A 26 -5.94 -2.33 10.66
N LYS A 27 -6.49 -3.06 11.64
CA LYS A 27 -7.70 -3.88 11.49
C LYS A 27 -9.00 -3.06 11.51
N ASN A 28 -8.91 -1.74 11.67
CA ASN A 28 -10.05 -0.85 11.61
C ASN A 28 -10.47 -0.62 10.15
N ALA A 29 -11.74 -0.90 9.85
CA ALA A 29 -12.33 -0.73 8.52
C ALA A 29 -12.25 0.72 8.00
N GLU A 30 -12.01 1.70 8.89
CA GLU A 30 -11.80 3.11 8.54
C GLU A 30 -10.72 3.33 7.46
N TYR A 31 -9.69 2.47 7.40
CA TYR A 31 -8.56 2.67 6.48
C TYR A 31 -8.53 1.68 5.30
N ASP A 32 -9.48 0.75 5.24
CA ASP A 32 -9.47 -0.34 4.25
C ASP A 32 -9.52 0.17 2.80
N GLU A 33 -10.15 1.33 2.56
CA GLU A 33 -10.21 1.92 1.22
C GLU A 33 -8.85 2.37 0.67
N PHE A 34 -7.88 2.66 1.56
CA PHE A 34 -6.53 3.06 1.18
C PHE A 34 -5.55 1.88 1.14
N LEU A 35 -5.95 0.72 1.66
CA LEU A 35 -5.14 -0.48 1.64
C LEU A 35 -5.30 -1.18 0.30
N HIS A 36 -4.26 -1.12 -0.52
CA HIS A 36 -4.28 -1.70 -1.84
C HIS A 36 -4.58 -3.21 -1.80
N LYS A 37 -5.47 -3.68 -2.67
CA LYS A 37 -6.03 -5.05 -2.58
C LYS A 37 -5.11 -6.14 -3.11
N THR A 38 -4.31 -5.84 -4.13
CA THR A 38 -3.50 -6.84 -4.87
C THR A 38 -2.00 -6.63 -4.76
N ASP A 39 -1.53 -5.39 -4.82
CA ASP A 39 -0.14 -5.02 -4.49
C ASP A 39 0.16 -5.22 -3.00
N GLN A 40 0.76 -6.36 -2.67
CA GLN A 40 1.14 -6.73 -1.31
C GLN A 40 2.12 -5.75 -0.67
N THR A 41 3.06 -5.20 -1.44
CA THR A 41 4.08 -4.28 -0.93
C THR A 41 3.43 -2.97 -0.51
N LEU A 42 2.62 -2.39 -1.38
CA LEU A 42 1.89 -1.15 -1.08
C LEU A 42 0.91 -1.34 0.07
N ARG A 43 0.19 -2.47 0.10
CA ARG A 43 -0.70 -2.84 1.21
C ARG A 43 0.04 -2.90 2.54
N ASN A 44 1.21 -3.55 2.56
CA ASN A 44 2.03 -3.65 3.76
C ASN A 44 2.51 -2.27 4.20
N ILE A 45 3.01 -1.43 3.30
CA ILE A 45 3.42 -0.05 3.61
C ILE A 45 2.26 0.72 4.26
N GLY A 46 1.04 0.60 3.71
CA GLY A 46 -0.15 1.23 4.28
C GLY A 46 -0.46 0.76 5.71
N MET A 47 -0.44 -0.55 5.96
CA MET A 47 -0.65 -1.08 7.32
C MET A 47 0.42 -0.59 8.30
N TYR A 48 1.69 -0.61 7.91
CA TYR A 48 2.77 -0.10 8.74
C TYR A 48 2.64 1.39 8.99
N LEU A 49 2.18 2.18 8.01
CA LEU A 49 1.95 3.61 8.20
C LEU A 49 0.85 3.85 9.25
N ILE A 50 -0.25 3.10 9.22
CA ILE A 50 -1.30 3.20 10.24
C ILE A 50 -0.73 2.92 11.62
N GLU A 51 0.02 1.82 11.78
CA GLU A 51 0.60 1.44 13.06
C GLU A 51 1.65 2.45 13.54
N ASN A 52 2.50 2.94 12.64
CA ASN A 52 3.53 3.91 12.97
C ASN A 52 2.91 5.28 13.33
N TYR A 53 1.82 5.67 12.69
CA TYR A 53 1.16 6.94 12.96
C TYR A 53 0.31 6.85 14.24
N LYS A 54 -0.62 5.89 14.31
CA LYS A 54 -1.59 5.76 15.41
C LYS A 54 -1.08 4.97 16.61
N GLY A 55 -0.16 4.04 16.40
CA GLY A 55 0.40 3.20 17.46
C GLY A 55 1.64 3.80 18.10
N ASP A 56 2.36 4.68 17.39
CA ASP A 56 3.64 5.20 17.88
C ASP A 56 3.74 6.74 17.85
N TYR A 57 3.34 7.41 16.77
CA TYR A 57 3.42 8.87 16.69
C TYR A 57 2.39 9.56 17.59
N SER A 58 1.12 9.15 17.56
CA SER A 58 0.05 9.78 18.34
C SER A 58 0.18 9.63 19.86
N TYR A 59 1.12 8.82 20.34
CA TYR A 59 1.47 8.69 21.75
C TYR A 59 2.74 9.47 22.13
N CYS A 60 3.20 10.39 21.28
CA CYS A 60 4.30 11.27 21.63
C CYS A 60 3.96 12.06 22.90
N SER A 61 4.95 12.23 23.78
CA SER A 61 4.70 12.64 25.18
C SER A 61 5.27 14.02 25.54
N SER A 62 5.92 14.70 24.59
CA SER A 62 6.48 16.04 24.83
C SER A 62 6.71 16.82 23.53
N GLU A 63 6.76 18.15 23.66
CA GLU A 63 7.07 19.10 22.59
C GLU A 63 8.40 18.83 21.87
N LYS A 64 9.34 18.11 22.50
CA LYS A 64 10.61 17.73 21.87
C LYS A 64 10.58 16.33 21.23
N ASP A 65 9.75 15.44 21.75
CA ASP A 65 9.61 14.06 21.24
C ASP A 65 8.73 14.01 19.99
N CYS A 66 7.62 14.77 19.96
CA CYS A 66 6.70 14.78 18.81
C CYS A 66 7.40 15.22 17.50
N PRO A 67 8.19 16.31 17.45
CA PRO A 67 8.89 16.70 16.22
C PRO A 67 9.90 15.66 15.74
N GLU A 68 10.68 15.05 16.65
CA GLU A 68 11.62 14.00 16.24
C GLU A 68 10.88 12.75 15.76
N ARG A 69 9.81 12.31 16.44
CA ARG A 69 8.98 11.19 15.93
C ARG A 69 8.41 11.47 14.55
N CYS A 70 7.89 12.67 14.32
CA CYS A 70 7.37 13.07 13.03
C CYS A 70 8.44 13.06 11.94
N LYS A 71 9.65 13.52 12.26
CA LYS A 71 10.81 13.49 11.36
C LYS A 71 11.22 12.05 11.00
N TYR A 72 11.31 11.15 11.96
CA TYR A 72 11.63 9.74 11.69
C TYR A 72 10.51 9.01 10.94
N LEU A 73 9.24 9.33 11.24
CA LEU A 73 8.09 8.81 10.50
C LEU A 73 8.13 9.24 9.02
N ASN A 74 8.41 10.52 8.76
CA ASN A 74 8.58 11.02 7.39
C ASN A 74 9.80 10.40 6.70
N ALA A 75 10.93 10.27 7.39
CA ALA A 75 12.13 9.63 6.85
C ALA A 75 11.85 8.18 6.46
N TRP A 76 11.19 7.41 7.33
CA TRP A 76 10.75 6.04 7.05
C TRP A 76 9.85 6.00 5.81
N LEU A 77 8.83 6.87 5.76
CA LEU A 77 7.87 6.87 4.67
C LEU A 77 8.51 7.29 3.33
N ASN A 78 9.42 8.26 3.35
CA ASN A 78 10.17 8.70 2.17
C ASN A 78 11.12 7.62 1.66
N GLU A 79 11.74 6.84 2.55
CA GLU A 79 12.52 5.67 2.15
C GLU A 79 11.62 4.65 1.44
N LYS A 80 10.45 4.33 2.00
CA LYS A 80 9.52 3.37 1.37
C LYS A 80 9.00 3.87 0.02
N LYS A 81 8.70 5.17 -0.09
CA LYS A 81 8.38 5.82 -1.36
C LYS A 81 9.50 5.62 -2.37
N SER A 82 10.73 5.91 -1.95
CA SER A 82 11.90 5.87 -2.84
C SER A 82 12.13 4.46 -3.38
N ILE A 83 11.98 3.43 -2.54
CA ILE A 83 12.09 2.04 -2.97
C ILE A 83 10.95 1.66 -3.93
N TYR A 84 9.71 2.02 -3.58
CA TYR A 84 8.53 1.60 -4.33
C TYR A 84 8.40 2.30 -5.70
N THR A 85 8.81 3.58 -5.80
CA THR A 85 8.59 4.40 -7.00
C THR A 85 9.86 4.66 -7.82
N SER A 86 10.92 3.89 -7.61
CA SER A 86 12.24 4.14 -8.24
C SER A 86 12.72 5.58 -8.02
N ASN A 87 12.67 6.01 -6.76
CA ASN A 87 12.94 7.37 -6.28
C ASN A 87 12.11 8.47 -6.97
N GLY A 88 10.84 8.17 -7.29
CA GLY A 88 9.92 9.11 -7.92
C GLY A 88 10.01 9.14 -9.45
N ASN A 89 10.83 8.30 -10.08
CA ASN A 89 11.00 8.31 -11.54
C ASN A 89 10.04 7.34 -12.26
N CYS A 90 9.11 6.73 -11.53
CA CYS A 90 8.25 5.68 -12.04
C CYS A 90 6.77 6.05 -12.02
N ASP A 91 6.22 6.43 -13.17
CA ASP A 91 4.88 7.02 -13.28
C ASP A 91 3.78 6.12 -12.73
N TYR A 92 3.78 4.84 -13.09
CA TYR A 92 2.77 3.89 -12.63
C TYR A 92 2.77 3.75 -11.10
N TYR A 93 3.94 3.48 -10.51
CA TYR A 93 4.05 3.32 -9.05
C TYR A 93 3.88 4.64 -8.29
N ASN A 94 4.22 5.79 -8.90
CA ASN A 94 3.92 7.11 -8.34
C ASN A 94 2.41 7.32 -8.21
N LYS A 95 1.64 6.94 -9.23
CA LYS A 95 0.17 7.02 -9.18
C LYS A 95 -0.40 6.15 -8.06
N LEU A 96 0.04 4.88 -7.99
CA LEU A 96 -0.38 3.98 -6.91
C LEU A 96 -0.01 4.53 -5.52
N TRP A 97 1.19 5.06 -5.36
CA TRP A 97 1.62 5.70 -4.11
C TRP A 97 0.72 6.89 -3.73
N GLN A 98 0.45 7.77 -4.69
CA GLN A 98 -0.39 8.94 -4.48
C GLN A 98 -1.83 8.56 -4.11
N ASP A 99 -2.40 7.57 -4.79
CA ASP A 99 -3.79 7.16 -4.59
C ASP A 99 -4.03 6.40 -3.29
N ASN A 100 -3.03 5.72 -2.76
CA ASN A 100 -3.16 4.89 -1.57
C ASN A 100 -2.48 5.54 -0.36
N ILE A 101 -1.16 5.75 -0.43
CA ILE A 101 -0.35 6.11 0.74
C ILE A 101 -0.48 7.59 1.10
N GLU A 102 -0.46 8.49 0.11
CA GLU A 102 -0.58 9.93 0.38
C GLU A 102 -2.01 10.29 0.83
N LYS A 103 -3.04 9.63 0.27
CA LYS A 103 -4.42 9.79 0.77
C LYS A 103 -4.59 9.21 2.17
N LEU A 104 -3.98 8.06 2.47
CA LEU A 104 -3.96 7.48 3.81
C LEU A 104 -3.31 8.43 4.83
N TRP A 105 -2.18 9.04 4.50
CA TRP A 105 -1.55 10.04 5.37
C TRP A 105 -2.51 11.18 5.69
N ASN A 106 -3.15 11.76 4.67
CA ASN A 106 -4.08 12.86 4.86
C ASN A 106 -5.23 12.46 5.80
N LYS A 107 -5.78 11.25 5.62
CA LYS A 107 -6.82 10.71 6.50
C LYS A 107 -6.35 10.54 7.94
N LEU A 108 -5.12 10.05 8.13
CA LEU A 108 -4.52 9.93 9.46
C LEU A 108 -4.30 11.30 10.11
N ASP A 109 -3.83 12.28 9.36
CA ASP A 109 -3.57 13.64 9.87
C ASP A 109 -4.85 14.43 10.16
N GLU A 110 -5.93 14.21 9.41
CA GLU A 110 -7.27 14.76 9.70
C GLU A 110 -7.79 14.37 11.09
N SER A 111 -7.40 13.19 11.58
CA SER A 111 -7.85 12.69 12.87
C SER A 111 -7.14 13.34 14.08
N MET A 112 -6.05 14.08 13.84
CA MET A 112 -5.29 14.79 14.88
C MET A 112 -5.71 16.26 14.94
N LYS A 113 -5.73 16.86 16.13
CA LYS A 113 -6.08 18.28 16.33
C LYS A 113 -4.86 19.09 16.79
N GLY A 114 -4.75 20.34 16.34
CA GLY A 114 -3.80 21.33 16.87
C GLY A 114 -2.34 21.14 16.43
N GLU A 115 -1.42 21.63 17.26
CA GLU A 115 0.04 21.70 17.01
C GLU A 115 0.74 20.32 17.03
N GLU A 116 0.01 19.26 17.40
CA GLU A 116 0.49 17.87 17.43
C GLU A 116 0.38 17.16 16.07
N LYS A 117 0.02 17.86 15.00
CA LYS A 117 -0.03 17.30 13.64
C LYS A 117 1.37 17.02 13.10
N CYS A 118 1.56 15.82 12.54
CA CYS A 118 2.79 15.53 11.82
C CYS A 118 2.66 16.00 10.38
N GLY A 119 3.32 17.11 10.05
CA GLY A 119 3.40 17.58 8.67
C GLY A 119 4.07 16.54 7.75
N ARG A 120 3.43 16.22 6.63
CA ARG A 120 4.00 15.35 5.59
C ARG A 120 5.12 16.09 4.86
N ASP A 121 6.37 15.68 5.07
CA ASP A 121 7.53 16.16 4.31
C ASP A 121 7.82 15.25 3.11
N LYS A 122 7.44 15.70 1.91
CA LYS A 122 7.60 14.96 0.66
C LYS A 122 8.97 15.13 0.00
N SER A 123 9.94 15.71 0.70
CA SER A 123 11.30 15.88 0.18
C SER A 123 11.87 14.53 -0.28
N LEU A 124 12.21 14.47 -1.57
CA LEU A 124 12.94 13.34 -2.13
C LEU A 124 14.43 13.56 -1.90
N SER A 125 15.19 12.46 -1.87
CA SER A 125 16.63 12.47 -1.62
C SER A 125 17.47 13.21 -2.67
N GLY A 126 16.86 13.65 -3.79
CA GLY A 126 17.55 14.30 -4.92
C GLY A 126 18.47 13.37 -5.72
N LYS A 127 18.59 12.10 -5.32
CA LYS A 127 19.39 11.09 -6.00
C LYS A 127 18.69 10.61 -7.27
N THR A 128 19.43 10.23 -8.30
CA THR A 128 18.87 9.63 -9.51
C THR A 128 18.81 8.11 -9.37
N PHE A 129 17.71 7.50 -9.81
CA PHE A 129 17.60 6.06 -9.91
C PHE A 129 18.09 5.61 -11.29
N PRO A 130 18.86 4.51 -11.42
CA PRO A 130 19.36 4.05 -12.72
C PRO A 130 18.21 3.62 -13.65
N ASN A 131 18.12 4.29 -14.82
CA ASN A 131 17.00 4.09 -15.76
C ASN A 131 16.91 2.66 -16.33
N ASP A 132 18.05 1.97 -16.45
CA ASP A 132 18.15 0.59 -16.92
C ASP A 132 17.59 -0.44 -15.92
N GLN A 133 17.35 -0.02 -14.68
CA GLN A 133 16.84 -0.87 -13.60
C GLN A 133 15.33 -0.68 -13.37
N PHE A 134 14.64 0.10 -14.20
CA PHE A 134 13.21 0.27 -14.10
C PHE A 134 12.46 -1.04 -14.40
N SER A 135 11.39 -1.27 -13.63
CA SER A 135 10.42 -2.32 -13.93
C SER A 135 9.81 -2.09 -15.32
N ILE A 136 9.48 -3.19 -16.02
CA ILE A 136 8.76 -3.11 -17.30
C ILE A 136 7.44 -2.31 -17.17
N PHE A 137 6.81 -2.34 -16.00
CA PHE A 137 5.53 -1.68 -15.73
C PHE A 137 5.66 -0.16 -15.54
N CYS A 138 6.88 0.36 -15.40
CA CYS A 138 7.12 1.67 -14.82
C CYS A 138 6.48 2.84 -15.56
N ASN A 139 6.49 2.75 -16.89
CA ASN A 139 5.94 3.74 -17.81
C ASN A 139 4.83 3.12 -18.69
N MET A 140 4.24 2.02 -18.23
CA MET A 140 3.10 1.39 -18.91
C MET A 140 1.79 1.99 -18.42
N ASN A 141 0.78 1.98 -19.29
CA ASN A 141 -0.57 2.39 -18.89
C ASN A 141 -1.27 1.28 -18.09
N ASP A 142 -2.26 1.68 -17.30
CA ASP A 142 -3.00 0.77 -16.41
C ASP A 142 -3.65 -0.41 -17.14
N SER A 143 -4.17 -0.19 -18.36
CA SER A 143 -4.85 -1.22 -19.15
C SER A 143 -3.89 -2.31 -19.65
N TYR A 144 -2.67 -1.93 -20.01
CA TYR A 144 -1.64 -2.87 -20.45
C TYR A 144 -1.07 -3.67 -19.28
N ILE A 145 -0.90 -3.03 -18.11
CA ILE A 145 -0.49 -3.74 -16.88
C ILE A 145 -1.54 -4.76 -16.47
N LEU A 146 -2.83 -4.41 -16.55
CA LEU A 146 -3.93 -5.35 -16.34
C LEU A 146 -3.75 -6.58 -17.24
N SER A 147 -3.47 -6.36 -18.53
CA SER A 147 -3.32 -7.45 -19.49
C SER A 147 -2.14 -8.40 -19.21
N LEU A 148 -1.10 -7.92 -18.53
CA LEU A 148 0.08 -8.69 -18.16
C LEU A 148 -0.06 -9.40 -16.80
N THR A 149 -0.92 -8.89 -15.92
CA THR A 149 -1.09 -9.40 -14.55
C THR A 149 -2.28 -10.34 -14.40
N PHE A 150 -3.20 -10.39 -15.37
CA PHE A 150 -4.21 -11.46 -15.42
C PHE A 150 -3.54 -12.82 -15.68
N PRO A 151 -4.03 -13.91 -15.04
CA PRO A 151 -3.56 -15.25 -15.38
C PRO A 151 -3.79 -15.43 -16.87
N ASP A 152 -2.71 -15.85 -17.53
CA ASP A 152 -2.53 -16.05 -18.96
C ASP A 152 -3.86 -16.14 -19.74
N LYS A 153 -4.04 -15.38 -20.82
CA LYS A 153 -5.26 -15.42 -21.65
C LYS A 153 -5.67 -16.86 -21.99
N THR A 154 -4.69 -17.76 -22.04
CA THR A 154 -4.81 -19.22 -22.16
C THR A 154 -5.64 -19.86 -21.05
N TYR A 155 -5.43 -19.49 -19.78
CA TYR A 155 -6.21 -19.96 -18.62
C TYR A 155 -7.65 -19.43 -18.65
N ALA A 156 -7.84 -18.13 -18.91
CA ALA A 156 -9.17 -17.55 -19.04
C ALA A 156 -9.97 -18.21 -20.18
N LYS A 157 -9.32 -18.44 -21.33
CA LYS A 157 -9.91 -19.15 -22.48
C LYS A 157 -10.25 -20.60 -22.13
N SER A 158 -9.40 -21.29 -21.36
CA SER A 158 -9.66 -22.64 -20.87
C SER A 158 -10.91 -22.71 -19.98
N CYS A 159 -11.10 -21.76 -19.06
CA CYS A 159 -12.31 -21.68 -18.23
C CYS A 159 -13.57 -21.44 -19.09
N THR A 160 -13.52 -20.55 -20.08
CA THR A 160 -14.65 -20.29 -20.97
C THR A 160 -15.00 -21.53 -21.81
N THR A 161 -14.01 -22.27 -22.30
CA THR A 161 -14.21 -23.53 -23.03
C THR A 161 -14.82 -24.62 -22.14
N MET A 162 -14.38 -24.74 -20.89
CA MET A 162 -14.94 -25.68 -19.92
C MET A 162 -16.42 -25.39 -19.60
N LEU A 163 -16.76 -24.12 -19.35
CA LEU A 163 -18.13 -23.68 -19.09
C LEU A 163 -19.04 -23.94 -20.30
N THR A 164 -18.62 -23.55 -21.51
CA THR A 164 -19.41 -23.73 -22.73
C THR A 164 -19.67 -25.20 -23.04
N MET A 165 -18.66 -26.08 -22.91
CA MET A 165 -18.83 -27.52 -23.10
C MET A 165 -19.80 -28.11 -22.08
N THR A 166 -19.77 -27.65 -20.83
CA THR A 166 -20.69 -28.11 -19.79
C THR A 166 -22.14 -27.74 -20.12
N TYR A 167 -22.41 -26.51 -20.56
CA TYR A 167 -23.76 -26.09 -20.95
C TYR A 167 -24.29 -26.84 -22.17
N VAL A 168 -23.43 -27.13 -23.15
CA VAL A 168 -23.80 -27.91 -24.35
C VAL A 168 -24.19 -29.33 -23.96
N VAL A 169 -23.38 -30.00 -23.14
CA VAL A 169 -23.66 -31.37 -22.67
C VAL A 169 -24.97 -31.42 -21.87
N VAL A 170 -25.16 -30.48 -20.95
CA VAL A 170 -26.40 -30.37 -20.15
C VAL A 170 -27.61 -30.12 -21.05
N GLY A 171 -27.49 -29.24 -22.04
CA GLY A 171 -28.55 -28.97 -23.02
C GLY A 171 -28.92 -30.19 -23.86
N ILE A 172 -27.92 -30.98 -24.31
CA ILE A 172 -28.14 -32.23 -25.05
C ILE A 172 -28.87 -33.25 -24.17
N ILE A 173 -28.49 -33.39 -22.90
CA ILE A 173 -29.16 -34.31 -21.95
C ILE A 173 -30.63 -33.90 -21.78
N PHE A 174 -30.92 -32.62 -21.60
CA PHE A 174 -32.30 -32.13 -21.49
C PHE A 174 -33.12 -32.37 -22.74
N LEU A 175 -32.56 -32.15 -23.93
CA LEU A 175 -33.22 -32.46 -25.20
C LEU A 175 -33.49 -33.96 -25.33
N TYR A 176 -32.53 -34.80 -24.97
CA TYR A 176 -32.70 -36.25 -24.99
C TYR A 176 -33.83 -36.70 -24.05
N MET A 177 -33.86 -36.17 -22.83
CA MET A 177 -34.94 -36.44 -21.87
C MET A 177 -36.31 -35.94 -22.33
N TYR A 178 -36.36 -34.90 -23.17
CA TYR A 178 -37.61 -34.35 -23.70
C TYR A 178 -38.16 -35.17 -24.87
N PHE A 179 -37.30 -35.64 -25.78
CA PHE A 179 -37.71 -36.37 -26.98
C PHE A 179 -37.81 -37.89 -26.81
N PHE A 180 -37.12 -38.47 -25.83
CA PHE A 180 -37.13 -39.92 -25.57
C PHE A 180 -37.94 -40.30 -24.32
N LYS A 181 -38.96 -39.49 -24.01
CA LYS A 181 -39.96 -39.77 -22.98
C LYS A 181 -41.26 -40.29 -23.59
#